data_AF-A0A8T0FME9-F1
#
_entry.id   AF-A0A8T0FME9-F1
#
_cell.length_a   1.000
_cell.length_b   1.000
_cell.length_c   1.000
_cell.angle_alpha   90.00
_cell.angle_beta   90.00
_cell.angle_gamma   90.00
#
_symmetry.space_group_name_H-M   'P 1'
#
loop_
_entity.id
_entity.type
_entity.pdbx_description
1 polymer ?
#
loop_
_entity_poly.entity_id
_entity_poly.type
_entity_poly.pdbx_seq_one_letter_code
_entity_poly.pdbx_strand_id
1 'polypeptide(L)'
;MYIRKIRGIDVEEETHAYLEKCHPNCKVINSSAIEIMMKDMEIHLSNRQIVRYKRLCICSGAVLKVIAKSSPFVLGIRDTETVEVILIQNLLWAVL
;
A
#
# COMPACT_ATOMS: atom_id res chain seq x y z
N MET A 1 -7.44 -4.24 -21.43
CA MET A 1 -7.03 -4.76 -20.11
C MET A 1 -7.14 -6.27 -20.18
N TYR A 2 -6.02 -6.97 -20.34
CA TYR A 2 -6.01 -8.44 -20.41
C TYR A 2 -5.82 -8.99 -19.00
N ILE A 3 -6.86 -9.60 -18.43
CA ILE A 3 -6.77 -10.27 -17.13
C ILE A 3 -6.34 -11.70 -17.39
N ARG A 4 -5.11 -12.03 -17.00
CA ARG A 4 -4.55 -13.37 -17.13
C ARG A 4 -4.74 -14.09 -15.80
N LYS A 5 -5.52 -15.17 -15.79
CA LYS A 5 -5.73 -16.00 -14.59
C LYS A 5 -4.46 -16.79 -14.30
N ILE A 6 -3.70 -16.37 -13.30
CA ILE A 6 -2.55 -17.11 -12.78
C ILE A 6 -3.09 -18.11 -11.75
N ARG A 7 -2.72 -19.39 -11.86
CA ARG A 7 -3.01 -20.41 -10.85
C ARG A 7 -1.68 -20.80 -10.20
N GLY A 8 -1.65 -20.88 -8.87
CA GLY A 8 -0.45 -21.26 -8.10
C GLY A 8 0.53 -20.11 -7.88
N ILE A 9 0.04 -18.96 -7.40
CA ILE A 9 0.94 -17.94 -6.84
C ILE A 9 1.20 -18.33 -5.38
N ASP A 10 2.44 -18.65 -5.09
CA ASP A 10 2.93 -18.72 -3.71
C ASP A 10 3.35 -17.29 -3.33
N VAL A 11 2.61 -16.68 -2.39
CA VAL A 11 2.86 -15.30 -1.95
C VAL A 11 3.42 -15.38 -0.54
N GLU A 12 4.67 -15.01 -0.38
CA GLU A 12 5.30 -14.83 0.92
C GLU A 12 5.46 -13.34 1.20
N GLU A 13 5.29 -12.93 2.46
CA GLU A 13 5.57 -11.56 2.89
C GLU A 13 7.08 -11.37 3.03
N GLU A 14 7.58 -10.28 2.47
CA GLU A 14 9.00 -9.94 2.51
C GLU A 14 9.19 -8.48 2.94
N THR A 15 10.36 -8.21 3.52
CA THR A 15 10.69 -6.84 3.92
C THR A 15 11.04 -5.98 2.71
N HIS A 16 10.90 -4.66 2.84
CA HIS A 16 11.35 -3.73 1.80
C HIS A 16 12.84 -3.89 1.43
N ALA A 17 13.68 -4.37 2.37
CA ALA A 17 15.10 -4.63 2.14
C ALA A 17 15.34 -5.77 1.14
N TYR A 18 14.40 -6.71 0.99
CA TYR A 18 14.48 -7.78 -0.01
C TYR A 18 14.57 -7.21 -1.43
N LEU A 19 13.77 -6.19 -1.74
CA LEU A 19 13.78 -5.54 -3.05
C LEU A 19 15.12 -4.86 -3.35
N GLU A 20 15.68 -4.15 -2.37
CA GLU A 20 16.99 -3.51 -2.52
C GLU A 20 18.12 -4.55 -2.67
N LYS A 21 18.01 -5.69 -1.97
CA LYS A 21 18.95 -6.82 -2.11
C LYS A 21 18.90 -7.44 -3.51
N CYS A 22 17.71 -7.67 -4.06
CA CYS A 22 17.53 -8.26 -5.40
C CYS A 22 17.85 -7.27 -6.53
N HIS A 23 17.70 -5.97 -6.27
CA HIS A 23 17.89 -4.92 -7.26
C HIS A 23 18.78 -3.79 -6.69
N PRO A 24 20.12 -3.90 -6.79
CA PRO A 24 21.06 -2.95 -6.15
C PRO A 24 20.93 -1.49 -6.61
N ASN A 25 20.32 -1.26 -7.78
CA ASN A 25 20.07 0.08 -8.32
C ASN A 25 18.72 0.67 -7.88
N CYS A 26 17.91 -0.09 -7.13
CA CYS A 26 16.65 0.34 -6.57
C CYS A 26 16.86 0.74 -5.11
N LYS A 27 16.33 1.91 -4.75
CA LYS A 27 16.25 2.35 -3.36
C LYS A 27 14.79 2.41 -2.94
N VAL A 28 14.45 1.78 -1.83
CA VAL A 28 13.12 1.82 -1.25
C VAL A 28 13.11 2.84 -0.12
N ILE A 29 12.18 3.79 -0.17
CA ILE A 29 11.99 4.77 0.91
C ILE A 29 10.65 4.46 1.57
N ASN A 30 10.70 3.97 2.80
CA ASN A 30 9.50 3.69 3.57
C ASN A 30 8.96 4.99 4.21
N SER A 31 8.22 5.77 3.44
CA SER A 31 7.53 7.00 3.87
C SER A 31 6.41 7.33 2.89
N SER A 32 5.40 8.08 3.35
CA SER A 32 4.32 8.56 2.47
C SER A 32 4.76 9.79 1.69
N ALA A 33 4.48 9.83 0.38
CA ALA A 33 4.56 11.06 -0.41
C ALA A 33 3.36 11.94 -0.10
N ILE A 34 3.61 13.17 0.37
CA ILE A 34 2.56 14.10 0.81
C ILE A 34 2.32 15.23 -0.20
N GLU A 35 3.36 15.60 -0.97
CA GLU A 35 3.28 16.69 -1.95
C GLU A 35 4.27 16.47 -3.10
N ILE A 36 3.88 16.87 -4.31
CA ILE A 36 4.73 16.84 -5.51
C ILE A 36 4.93 18.29 -5.96
N MET A 37 6.16 18.79 -5.80
CA MET A 37 6.58 20.13 -6.21
C MET A 37 7.09 20.08 -7.65
N MET A 38 6.19 20.25 -8.62
CA MET A 38 6.51 20.07 -10.04
C MET A 38 7.57 21.06 -10.57
N LYS A 39 7.58 22.30 -10.06
CA LYS A 39 8.52 23.34 -10.50
C LYS A 39 9.97 22.99 -10.14
N ASP A 40 10.15 22.46 -8.94
CA ASP A 40 11.47 22.11 -8.39
C ASP A 40 11.85 20.64 -8.67
N MET A 41 10.92 19.88 -9.27
CA MET A 41 11.00 18.44 -9.51
C MET A 41 11.30 17.65 -8.22
N GLU A 42 10.54 17.97 -7.17
CA GLU A 42 10.72 17.43 -5.82
C GLU A 42 9.44 16.71 -5.33
N ILE A 43 9.63 15.69 -4.49
CA ILE A 43 8.57 15.04 -3.73
C ILE A 43 8.87 15.28 -2.26
N HIS A 44 7.92 15.86 -1.54
CA HIS A 44 7.98 15.98 -0.09
C HIS A 44 7.39 14.73 0.54
N LEU A 45 8.12 14.17 1.50
CA LEU A 45 7.72 12.97 2.23
C LEU A 45 7.26 13.32 3.64
N SER A 46 6.39 12.48 4.22
CA SER A 46 5.85 12.65 5.57
C SER A 46 6.94 12.69 6.66
N ASN A 47 8.09 12.07 6.42
CA ASN A 47 9.26 12.11 7.30
C ASN A 47 10.13 13.37 7.11
N ARG A 48 9.65 14.40 6.39
CA ARG A 48 10.35 15.66 6.05
C ARG A 48 11.53 15.50 5.08
N GLN A 49 11.76 14.31 4.54
CA GLN A 49 12.74 14.11 3.48
C GLN A 49 12.20 14.67 2.16
N ILE A 50 13.11 15.17 1.33
CA ILE A 50 12.83 15.65 -0.03
C ILE A 50 13.53 14.72 -1.03
N VAL A 51 12.80 14.28 -2.05
CA VAL A 51 13.32 13.44 -3.14
C VAL A 51 13.22 14.18 -4.46
N ARG A 52 14.38 14.43 -5.10
CA ARG A 52 14.43 15.00 -6.45
C ARG A 52 14.26 13.93 -7.51
N TYR A 53 13.55 14.27 -8.59
CA TYR A 53 13.34 13.36 -9.72
C TYR A 53 13.64 14.03 -11.05
N LYS A 54 14.04 13.22 -12.04
CA LYS A 54 14.07 13.63 -13.45
C LYS A 54 12.84 13.15 -14.21
N ARG A 55 12.30 12.00 -13.81
CA ARG A 55 11.08 11.39 -14.34
C ARG A 55 10.29 10.83 -13.16
N LEU A 56 8.97 11.00 -13.19
CA LEU A 56 8.08 10.57 -12.12
C LEU A 56 7.02 9.61 -12.68
N CYS A 57 6.83 8.48 -12.01
CA CYS A 57 5.73 7.55 -12.26
C CYS A 57 4.90 7.45 -10.98
N ILE A 58 3.57 7.60 -11.09
CA ILE A 58 2.66 7.58 -9.95
C ILE A 58 1.88 6.26 -9.96
N CYS A 59 2.10 5.45 -8.92
CA CYS A 59 1.50 4.12 -8.75
C CYS A 59 0.78 4.00 -7.41
N SER A 60 0.01 5.01 -6.99
CA SER A 60 -0.63 5.09 -5.65
C SER A 60 -1.88 4.20 -5.48
N GLY A 61 -2.29 3.48 -6.52
CA GLY A 61 -3.49 2.64 -6.50
C GLY A 61 -4.79 3.44 -6.33
N ALA A 62 -5.81 2.80 -5.76
CA ALA A 62 -7.13 3.40 -5.55
C ALA A 62 -7.51 3.37 -4.06
N VAL A 63 -8.29 4.36 -3.61
CA VAL A 63 -8.85 4.38 -2.25
C VAL A 63 -10.27 3.82 -2.27
N LEU A 64 -10.61 2.99 -1.29
CA LEU A 64 -11.94 2.39 -1.18
C LEU A 64 -13.01 3.45 -0.91
N LYS A 65 -14.12 3.36 -1.65
CA LYS A 65 -15.35 4.10 -1.36
C LYS A 65 -16.25 3.26 -0.46
N VAL A 66 -16.04 3.34 0.85
CA VAL A 66 -16.90 2.66 1.83
C VAL A 66 -18.29 3.29 1.82
N ILE A 67 -19.31 2.49 1.53
CA ILE A 67 -20.70 2.94 1.30
C ILE A 67 -21.41 3.44 2.57
N ALA A 68 -21.02 2.98 3.75
CA ALA A 68 -21.60 3.38 5.04
C ALA A 68 -20.52 3.56 6.10
N LYS A 69 -19.70 4.62 5.97
CA LYS A 69 -18.53 4.88 6.83
C LYS A 69 -18.81 4.94 8.34
N SER A 70 -20.03 5.30 8.73
CA SER A 70 -20.44 5.39 10.14
C SER A 70 -20.97 4.07 10.71
N SER A 71 -21.19 3.05 9.88
CA SER A 71 -21.70 1.76 10.34
C SER A 71 -20.57 0.90 10.89
N PRO A 72 -20.65 0.40 12.14
CA PRO A 72 -19.67 -0.53 12.67
C PRO A 72 -19.71 -1.90 11.98
N PHE A 73 -20.74 -2.16 11.16
CA PHE A 73 -20.94 -3.43 10.46
C PHE A 73 -20.42 -3.42 9.02
N VAL A 74 -19.84 -2.31 8.55
CA VAL A 74 -19.34 -2.17 7.18
C VAL A 74 -17.85 -1.89 7.19
N LEU A 75 -17.06 -2.84 6.69
CA LEU A 75 -15.62 -2.71 6.53
C LEU A 75 -15.25 -2.67 5.05
N GLY A 76 -14.28 -1.82 4.69
CA GLY A 76 -13.65 -1.84 3.38
C GLY A 76 -12.39 -2.72 3.39
N ILE A 77 -12.26 -3.59 2.38
CA ILE A 77 -11.11 -4.52 2.22
C ILE A 77 -10.29 -4.09 1.01
N ARG A 78 -8.98 -3.88 1.18
CA ARG A 78 -8.07 -3.50 0.07
C ARG A 78 -6.73 -4.21 0.14
N ASP A 79 -6.18 -4.28 1.34
CA ASP A 79 -4.80 -4.68 1.62
C ASP A 79 -4.80 -5.83 2.65
N THR A 80 -3.63 -6.41 2.89
CA THR A 80 -3.49 -7.55 3.80
C THR A 80 -3.84 -7.14 5.24
N GLU A 81 -3.54 -5.90 5.63
CA GLU A 81 -3.85 -5.40 6.97
C GLU A 81 -5.37 -5.31 7.20
N THR A 82 -6.15 -4.84 6.22
CA THR A 82 -7.62 -4.78 6.34
C THR A 82 -8.28 -6.16 6.40
N VAL A 83 -7.65 -7.20 5.83
CA VAL A 83 -8.12 -8.58 5.95
C VAL A 83 -7.93 -9.11 7.38
N GLU A 84 -6.80 -8.81 8.03
CA GLU A 84 -6.57 -9.24 9.43
C GLU A 84 -7.63 -8.69 10.39
N VAL A 85 -8.05 -7.44 10.20
CA VAL A 85 -9.10 -6.80 11.00
C VAL A 85 -10.42 -7.60 10.96
N ILE A 86 -10.76 -8.18 9.81
CA ILE A 86 -11.96 -9.01 9.66
C ILE A 86 -11.84 -10.30 10.46
N LEU A 87 -10.66 -10.95 10.37
CA LEU A 87 -10.43 -12.23 11.04
C LEU A 87 -10.53 -12.07 12.56
N ILE A 88 -9.98 -10.98 13.10
CA ILE A 88 -10.02 -10.69 14.54
C ILE A 88 -11.44 -10.34 15.00
N GLN A 89 -12.20 -9.55 14.24
CA GLN A 89 -13.58 -9.24 14.59
C GLN A 89 -14.44 -10.51 14.64
N ASN A 90 -14.32 -11.43 13.68
CA ASN A 90 -15.09 -12.68 13.69
C ASN A 90 -14.72 -13.64 14.83
N LEU A 91 -13.46 -13.62 15.31
CA LEU A 91 -13.04 -14.40 16.48
C LEU A 91 -13.67 -13.90 17.78
N LEU A 92 -13.88 -12.58 17.92
CA LEU A 92 -14.53 -12.00 19.10
C LEU A 92 -16.01 -12.42 19.25
N TRP A 93 -16.73 -12.66 18.15
CA TRP A 93 -18.10 -13.20 18.17
C TRP A 93 -18.16 -14.71 18.36
N ALA A 94 -17.05 -15.43 18.15
CA ALA A 94 -17.00 -16.88 18.28
C ALA A 94 -16.57 -17.37 19.68
N VAL A 95 -16.09 -16.46 20.54
CA VAL A 95 -15.59 -16.75 21.90
C VAL A 95 -16.47 -16.11 22.99
N LEU A 96 -17.54 -15.41 22.62
CA LEU A 96 -18.63 -14.94 23.50
C LEU A 96 -19.92 -15.71 23.19
#